data_AF-A0A090W5W8-F1
#
_entry.id   AF-A0A090W5W8-F1
#
_cell.length_a   1.000
_cell.length_b   1.000
_cell.length_c   1.000
_cell.angle_alpha   90.00
_cell.angle_beta   90.00
_cell.angle_gamma   90.00
#
_symmetry.space_group_name_H-M   'P 1'
#
loop_
_entity.id
_entity.type
_entity.pdbx_description
1 polymer ?
#
loop_
_entity_poly.entity_id
_entity_poly.type
_entity_poly.pdbx_seq_one_letter_code
_entity_poly.pdbx_strand_id
1 'polypeptide(L)'
;MKKYDKILKEGLYIILFMVTSLFAQNPIVPNVGLNDPHIHIFNDTAYVYASHDKSINNKKFIMEDWWVWSSPDLVNWTKRSVLNPKDTT
;
A
#
# COMPACT_ATOMS: atom_id res chain seq x y z
N MET A 1 -38.68 27.62 7.71
CA MET A 1 -37.67 27.65 6.63
C MET A 1 -36.26 27.90 7.16
N LYS A 2 -35.89 29.12 7.60
CA LYS A 2 -34.49 29.48 7.96
C LYS A 2 -33.73 28.55 8.93
N LYS A 3 -34.42 27.93 9.91
CA LYS A 3 -33.80 26.95 10.83
C LYS A 3 -33.36 25.67 10.12
N TYR A 4 -34.18 25.19 9.18
CA TYR A 4 -33.88 24.00 8.38
C TYR A 4 -32.74 24.28 7.39
N ASP A 5 -32.72 25.46 6.78
CA ASP A 5 -31.64 25.88 5.88
C ASP A 5 -30.27 25.94 6.58
N LYS A 6 -30.24 26.42 7.83
CA LYS A 6 -29.03 26.42 8.67
C LYS A 6 -28.53 25.01 8.93
N ILE A 7 -29.41 24.09 9.34
CA ILE A 7 -29.06 22.70 9.64
C ILE A 7 -28.53 22.00 8.39
N LEU A 8 -29.16 22.20 7.23
CA LEU A 8 -28.70 21.65 5.95
C LEU A 8 -27.31 22.17 5.57
N LYS A 9 -27.04 23.46 5.79
CA LYS A 9 -25.76 24.07 5.47
C LYS A 9 -24.63 23.58 6.39
N GLU A 10 -24.89 23.46 7.69
CA GLU A 10 -23.94 22.89 8.64
C GLU A 10 -23.65 21.41 8.34
N GLY A 11 -24.68 20.63 7.98
CA GLY A 11 -24.51 19.25 7.50
C GLY A 11 -23.65 19.15 6.24
N LEU A 12 -23.85 20.07 5.28
CA LEU A 12 -23.03 20.13 4.06
C LEU A 12 -21.56 20.42 4.37
N TYR A 13 -21.26 21.34 5.29
CA TYR A 13 -19.88 21.63 5.70
C TYR A 13 -19.20 20.44 6.38
N ILE A 14 -19.93 19.67 7.20
CA ILE A 14 -19.42 18.46 7.83
C ILE A 14 -19.09 17.40 6.77
N ILE A 15 -19.95 17.21 5.78
CA ILE A 15 -19.71 16.28 4.67
C ILE A 15 -18.48 16.71 3.87
N LEU A 16 -18.39 18.00 3.53
CA LEU A 16 -17.26 18.52 2.77
C LEU A 16 -15.92 18.33 3.52
N PHE A 17 -15.92 18.54 4.83
CA PHE A 17 -14.75 18.31 5.68
C PHE A 17 -14.33 16.82 5.74
N MET A 18 -15.30 15.90 5.83
CA MET A 18 -15.00 14.46 5.82
C MET A 18 -14.39 14.00 4.49
N VAL A 19 -14.91 14.49 3.35
CA VAL A 19 -14.40 14.11 2.02
C VAL A 19 -12.95 14.57 1.82
N THR A 20 -12.55 15.72 2.37
CA THR A 20 -11.17 16.20 2.29
C THR A 20 -10.15 15.40 3.11
N SER A 21 -10.61 14.48 3.97
CA SER A 21 -9.76 13.69 4.86
C SER A 21 -9.34 12.33 4.29
N LEU A 22 -9.74 12.02 3.05
CA LEU A 22 -9.39 10.76 2.40
C LEU A 22 -8.00 10.85 1.76
N PHE A 23 -7.11 9.93 2.13
CA PHE A 23 -5.80 9.76 1.51
C PHE A 23 -5.79 8.50 0.63
N ALA A 24 -4.97 8.51 -0.42
CA ALA A 24 -4.74 7.33 -1.23
C ALA A 24 -3.88 6.31 -0.44
N GLN A 25 -4.21 5.02 -0.55
CA GLN A 25 -3.49 3.92 0.14
C GLN A 25 -2.38 3.30 -0.73
N ASN A 26 -2.13 3.85 -1.92
CA ASN A 26 -1.04 3.44 -2.78
C ASN A 26 0.16 4.42 -2.64
N PRO A 27 1.39 3.92 -2.82
CA PRO A 27 1.78 2.51 -2.96
C PRO A 27 1.55 1.68 -1.69
N ILE A 28 1.32 0.35 -1.84
CA ILE A 28 0.95 -0.56 -0.74
C ILE A 28 1.95 -0.57 0.43
N VAL A 29 3.21 -0.28 0.12
CA VAL A 29 4.26 0.03 1.08
C VAL A 29 5.04 1.22 0.54
N PRO A 30 4.99 2.39 1.20
CA PRO A 30 5.66 3.59 0.69
C PRO A 30 7.16 3.58 0.93
N ASN A 31 7.91 4.17 -0.01
CA ASN A 31 9.35 4.46 0.11
C ASN A 31 10.26 3.25 0.31
N VAL A 32 9.85 2.07 -0.15
CA VAL A 32 10.66 0.83 -0.04
C VAL A 32 11.22 0.30 -1.35
N GLY A 33 10.76 0.78 -2.52
CA GLY A 33 11.27 0.29 -3.81
C GLY A 33 10.80 -1.12 -4.18
N LEU A 34 9.53 -1.45 -3.94
CA LEU A 34 8.94 -2.73 -4.32
C LEU A 34 8.66 -2.78 -5.83
N ASN A 35 9.25 -3.74 -6.56
CA ASN A 35 9.05 -3.89 -8.01
C ASN A 35 8.70 -5.34 -8.41
N ASP A 36 8.13 -5.50 -9.61
CA ASP A 36 7.72 -6.79 -10.19
C ASP A 36 6.86 -7.68 -9.26
N PRO A 37 5.76 -7.16 -8.67
CA PRO A 37 4.99 -7.91 -7.69
C PRO A 37 4.23 -9.10 -8.31
N HIS A 38 4.27 -10.24 -7.62
CA HIS A 38 3.42 -11.40 -7.84
C HIS A 38 2.64 -11.72 -6.56
N ILE A 39 1.34 -11.94 -6.67
CA ILE A 39 0.45 -12.12 -5.51
C ILE A 39 -0.13 -13.52 -5.45
N HIS A 40 -0.16 -14.10 -4.25
CA HIS A 40 -0.90 -15.33 -3.94
C HIS A 40 -1.76 -15.13 -2.70
N ILE A 41 -2.89 -15.83 -2.63
CA ILE A 41 -3.77 -15.83 -1.46
C ILE A 41 -3.63 -17.18 -0.77
N PHE A 42 -3.29 -17.16 0.52
CA PHE A 42 -3.25 -18.34 1.38
C PHE A 42 -4.08 -18.06 2.62
N ASN A 43 -5.09 -18.90 2.90
CA ASN A 43 -5.96 -18.79 4.07
C ASN A 43 -6.46 -17.35 4.30
N ASP A 44 -7.09 -16.77 3.27
CA ASP A 44 -7.62 -15.40 3.27
C ASP A 44 -6.59 -14.28 3.52
N THR A 45 -5.30 -14.59 3.45
CA THR A 45 -4.22 -13.61 3.55
C THR A 45 -3.53 -13.46 2.20
N ALA A 46 -3.42 -12.23 1.72
CA ALA A 46 -2.64 -11.91 0.54
C ALA A 46 -1.15 -11.94 0.88
N TYR A 47 -0.35 -12.56 0.03
CA TYR A 47 1.10 -12.55 0.06
C TYR A 47 1.63 -12.00 -1.27
N VAL A 48 2.40 -10.91 -1.19
CA VAL A 48 3.06 -10.29 -2.33
C VAL A 48 4.54 -10.62 -2.29
N TYR A 49 4.99 -11.29 -3.34
CA TYR A 49 6.38 -11.60 -3.62
C TYR A 49 6.87 -10.57 -4.62
N ALA A 50 7.94 -9.86 -4.30
CA ALA A 50 8.43 -8.80 -5.15
C ALA A 50 9.95 -8.72 -5.08
N SER A 51 10.52 -8.18 -6.14
CA SER A 51 11.89 -7.73 -6.16
C SER A 51 12.02 -6.41 -5.38
N HIS A 52 13.26 -6.00 -5.12
CA HIS A 52 13.57 -4.76 -4.43
C HIS A 52 14.55 -3.91 -5.25
N ASP A 53 14.09 -2.72 -5.63
CA ASP A 53 14.91 -1.73 -6.30
C ASP A 53 16.04 -1.27 -5.38
N LYS A 54 17.29 -1.46 -5.82
CA LYS A 54 18.50 -1.12 -5.05
C LYS A 54 18.49 0.30 -4.46
N SER A 55 18.04 1.31 -5.20
CA SER A 55 17.87 2.69 -4.72
C SER A 55 17.12 3.55 -5.73
N ILE A 56 16.56 4.68 -5.26
CA ILE A 56 15.88 5.68 -6.11
C ILE A 56 16.76 6.29 -7.21
N ASN A 57 18.08 6.31 -7.01
CA ASN A 57 19.03 6.89 -7.97
C ASN A 57 19.64 5.83 -8.91
N ASN A 58 19.28 4.56 -8.73
CA ASN A 58 19.83 3.47 -9.51
C ASN A 58 19.19 3.46 -10.92
N LYS A 59 20.03 3.37 -11.96
CA LYS A 59 19.59 3.34 -13.37
C LYS A 59 19.79 1.98 -14.04
N LYS A 60 20.26 0.98 -13.29
CA LYS A 60 20.55 -0.38 -13.78
C LYS A 60 19.61 -1.37 -13.13
N PHE A 61 19.43 -2.53 -13.75
CA PHE A 61 18.77 -3.65 -13.08
C PHE A 61 19.78 -4.36 -12.16
N ILE A 62 19.60 -4.25 -10.85
CA ILE A 62 20.42 -4.93 -9.84
C ILE A 62 19.47 -5.61 -8.87
N MET A 63 19.47 -6.95 -8.89
CA MET A 63 18.64 -7.79 -8.03
C MET A 63 19.46 -8.25 -6.83
N GLU A 64 19.26 -7.64 -5.66
CA GLU A 64 19.98 -8.02 -4.43
C GLU A 64 19.18 -9.03 -3.60
N ASP A 65 17.88 -8.83 -3.51
CA ASP A 65 16.97 -9.65 -2.73
C ASP A 65 15.52 -9.62 -3.27
N TRP A 66 14.73 -10.60 -2.84
CA TRP A 66 13.27 -10.58 -2.97
C TRP A 66 12.61 -10.43 -1.62
N TRP A 67 11.56 -9.64 -1.55
CA TRP A 67 10.80 -9.41 -0.32
C TRP A 67 9.43 -10.06 -0.40
N VAL A 68 9.01 -10.66 0.71
CA VAL A 68 7.66 -11.19 0.88
C VAL A 68 6.91 -10.30 1.84
N TRP A 69 5.78 -9.77 1.41
CA TRP A 69 4.85 -8.99 2.22
C TRP A 69 3.53 -9.74 2.36
N SER A 70 2.79 -9.50 3.43
CA SER A 70 1.43 -10.03 3.55
C SER A 70 0.44 -9.01 4.08
N SER A 71 -0.82 -9.15 3.71
CA SER A 71 -1.93 -8.37 4.26
C SER A 71 -3.21 -9.21 4.36
N PRO A 72 -3.90 -9.18 5.52
CA PRO A 72 -5.22 -9.83 5.66
C PRO A 72 -6.37 -8.96 5.11
N ASP A 73 -6.13 -7.67 4.86
CA ASP A 73 -7.18 -6.69 4.53
C ASP A 73 -6.84 -5.82 3.30
N LEU A 74 -5.72 -6.10 2.63
CA LEU A 74 -5.14 -5.36 1.51
C LEU A 74 -4.73 -3.91 1.82
N VAL A 75 -4.82 -3.49 3.08
CA VAL A 75 -4.50 -2.13 3.56
C VAL A 75 -3.24 -2.16 4.42
N ASN A 76 -3.19 -3.06 5.38
CA ASN A 76 -2.10 -3.19 6.34
C ASN A 76 -1.14 -4.28 5.89
N TRP A 77 0.07 -3.88 5.51
CA TRP A 77 1.09 -4.78 4.96
C TRP A 77 2.21 -5.04 5.96
N THR A 78 2.58 -6.31 6.15
CA THR A 78 3.68 -6.74 7.02
C THR A 78 4.78 -7.41 6.21
N LYS A 79 6.03 -7.00 6.38
CA LYS A 79 7.20 -7.67 5.78
C LYS A 79 7.41 -9.02 6.49
N ARG A 80 7.36 -10.12 5.73
CA ARG A 80 7.46 -11.49 6.24
C ARG A 80 8.85 -12.08 6.08
N SER A 81 9.51 -11.82 4.96
CA SER A 81 10.83 -12.40 4.68
C SER A 81 11.63 -11.58 3.67
N VAL A 82 12.93 -11.85 3.64
CA VAL A 82 13.90 -11.41 2.63
C VAL A 82 14.59 -12.67 2.12
N LEU A 83 14.55 -12.90 0.81
CA LEU A 83 15.14 -14.06 0.16
C LEU A 83 16.37 -13.63 -0.63
N ASN A 84 17.47 -14.36 -0.45
CA ASN A 84 18.65 -14.18 -1.29
C ASN A 84 18.50 -15.02 -2.57
N PRO A 85 18.73 -14.45 -3.75
CA PRO A 85 18.69 -15.18 -5.01
C PRO A 85 19.57 -16.44 -5.04
N LYS A 86 20.69 -16.43 -4.32
CA LYS A 86 21.61 -17.56 -4.27
C LYS A 86 21.08 -18.76 -3.48
N ASP A 87 20.09 -18.55 -2.62
CA ASP A 87 19.50 -19.63 -1.80
C ASP A 87 18.33 -20.33 -2.50
N THR A 88 18.03 -19.95 -3.75
CA THR A 88 16.90 -20.49 -4.53
C THR A 88 17.30 -21.45 -5.64
N THR A 89 18.60 -21.79 -5.74
CA THR A 89 19.18 -22.73 -6.71
C THR A 89 19.89 -23.87 -6.00
#